data_AF-A0A6S7JYR4-F1
#
_entry.id   AF-A0A6S7JYR4-F1
#
_cell.length_a   1.000
_cell.length_b   1.000
_cell.length_c   1.000
_cell.angle_alpha   90.00
_cell.angle_beta   90.00
_cell.angle_gamma   90.00
#
_symmetry.space_group_name_H-M   'P 1'
#
loop_
_entity.id
_entity.type
_entity.pdbx_description
1 polymer ?
#
loop_
_entity_poly.entity_id
_entity_poly.type
_entity_poly.pdbx_seq_one_letter_code
_entity_poly.pdbx_strand_id
1 'polypeptide(L)'
;MNVEDKKQERSKAKMAVTVAARRLIGAYNRDCEYDILKDSMFELEKVFDDFCVINEEYELIVSDEKYAEHRVVNGEDIRTSRDNVKRCYQEARSVFVNVKATIEQKARQQSAGPVKVALKNDICRIHELITVVDESFKLENVNMAALQLDKNDLQSILNIICDNMAKLGSIETQEQVNLIQEDVDAIIRAVYNCIRKINLFLHEQQAFVKSLHIETATLPSETNTPPENINTVFLPEINTNIPLRTLRPSTPCLPPEINTNTPLRTLRPSTPCLPPEINTNTPLRTLRPSTPCLPPEINTNTPLRP
;
A
#
# COMPACT_ATOMS: atom_id res chain seq x y z
N MET A 1 40.33 26.57 -39.88
CA MET A 1 39.14 25.86 -40.38
C MET A 1 38.34 26.84 -41.22
N ASN A 2 37.87 26.45 -42.41
CA ASN A 2 37.15 27.36 -43.31
C ASN A 2 35.72 27.62 -42.77
N VAL A 3 35.14 28.80 -43.02
CA VAL A 3 33.77 29.14 -42.62
C VAL A 3 32.74 28.17 -43.20
N GLU A 4 32.99 27.65 -44.41
CA GLU A 4 32.15 26.63 -45.04
C GLU A 4 32.26 25.25 -44.35
N ASP A 5 33.43 24.87 -43.85
CA ASP A 5 33.57 23.62 -43.08
C ASP A 5 32.73 23.69 -41.80
N LYS A 6 32.78 24.83 -41.10
CA LYS A 6 32.00 25.06 -39.87
C LYS A 6 30.50 25.17 -40.14
N LYS A 7 30.10 25.77 -41.25
CA LYS A 7 28.69 25.79 -41.69
C LYS A 7 28.16 24.38 -41.94
N GLN A 8 28.96 23.53 -42.60
CA GLN A 8 28.60 22.13 -42.85
C GLN A 8 28.54 21.32 -41.55
N GLU A 9 29.49 21.53 -40.64
CA GLU A 9 29.50 20.93 -39.31
C GLU A 9 28.24 21.30 -38.51
N ARG A 10 27.89 22.59 -38.47
CA ARG A 10 26.65 23.09 -37.85
C ARG A 10 25.40 22.47 -38.48
N SER A 11 25.36 22.35 -39.81
CA SER A 11 24.22 21.72 -40.51
C SER A 11 24.07 20.24 -40.14
N LYS A 12 25.17 19.51 -39.99
CA LYS A 12 25.16 18.11 -39.51
C LYS A 12 24.67 18.02 -38.07
N ALA A 13 25.14 18.89 -37.19
CA ALA A 13 24.70 18.94 -35.80
C ALA A 13 23.20 19.26 -35.67
N LYS A 14 22.69 20.25 -36.44
CA LYS A 14 21.25 20.54 -36.56
C LYS A 14 20.44 19.31 -36.97
N MET A 15 20.94 18.58 -37.97
CA MET A 15 20.28 17.36 -38.45
C MET A 15 20.27 16.27 -37.36
N ALA A 16 21.39 16.09 -36.64
CA ALA A 16 21.49 15.12 -35.55
C ALA A 16 20.45 15.39 -34.45
N VAL A 17 20.31 16.65 -34.00
CA VAL A 17 19.26 17.03 -33.02
C VAL A 17 17.88 16.71 -33.55
N THR A 18 17.59 17.07 -34.81
CA THR A 18 16.28 16.84 -35.41
C THR A 18 15.95 15.35 -35.52
N VAL A 19 16.93 14.52 -35.89
CA VAL A 19 16.79 13.06 -35.99
C VAL A 19 16.58 12.44 -34.60
N ALA A 20 17.39 12.82 -33.60
CA ALA A 20 17.24 12.33 -32.24
C ALA A 20 15.89 12.71 -31.63
N ALA A 21 15.43 13.95 -31.84
CA ALA A 21 14.14 14.42 -31.37
C ALA A 21 12.98 13.63 -32.00
N ARG A 22 13.01 13.41 -33.32
CA ARG A 22 12.02 12.56 -34.01
C ARG A 22 12.07 11.12 -33.55
N ARG A 23 13.26 10.59 -33.25
CA ARG A 23 13.42 9.22 -32.73
C ARG A 23 12.77 9.07 -31.36
N LEU A 24 12.99 10.02 -30.45
CA LEU A 24 12.36 10.06 -29.13
C LEU A 24 10.82 10.15 -29.26
N ILE A 25 10.32 11.10 -30.03
CA ILE A 25 8.87 11.26 -30.28
C ILE A 25 8.28 10.00 -30.94
N GLY A 26 9.00 9.42 -31.91
CA GLY A 26 8.57 8.20 -32.58
C GLY A 26 8.59 6.97 -31.68
N ALA A 27 9.53 6.88 -30.73
CA ALA A 27 9.53 5.86 -29.70
C ALA A 27 8.34 6.04 -28.73
N TYR A 28 8.03 7.28 -28.36
CA TYR A 28 6.86 7.60 -27.54
C TYR A 28 5.55 7.20 -28.25
N ASN A 29 5.37 7.60 -29.51
CA ASN A 29 4.18 7.28 -30.29
C ASN A 29 3.97 5.78 -30.57
N ARG A 30 5.01 4.95 -30.35
CA ARG A 30 4.95 3.49 -30.47
C ARG A 30 4.81 2.81 -29.11
N ASP A 31 4.56 3.57 -28.05
CA ASP A 31 4.47 3.08 -26.68
C ASP A 31 5.69 2.22 -26.27
N CYS A 32 6.89 2.63 -26.71
CA CYS A 32 8.11 1.94 -26.32
C CYS A 32 8.33 2.02 -24.80
N GLU A 33 9.07 1.05 -24.27
CA GLU A 33 9.42 0.98 -22.85
C GLU A 33 10.18 2.23 -22.37
N TYR A 34 10.01 2.58 -21.10
CA TYR A 34 10.60 3.78 -20.51
C TYR A 34 12.13 3.83 -20.63
N ASP A 35 12.81 2.69 -20.54
CA ASP A 35 14.26 2.61 -20.70
C ASP A 35 14.69 3.01 -22.12
N ILE A 36 13.94 2.61 -23.15
CA ILE A 36 14.18 3.01 -24.54
C ILE A 36 13.98 4.53 -24.71
N LEU A 37 12.95 5.08 -24.07
CA LEU A 37 12.69 6.52 -24.07
C LEU A 37 13.81 7.29 -23.35
N LYS A 38 14.30 6.75 -22.24
CA LYS A 38 15.39 7.33 -21.45
C LYS A 38 16.70 7.34 -22.24
N ASP A 39 17.03 6.26 -22.92
CA ASP A 39 18.20 6.18 -23.81
C ASP A 39 18.09 7.18 -24.97
N SER A 40 16.90 7.28 -25.57
CA SER A 40 16.62 8.24 -26.65
C SER A 40 16.70 9.69 -26.16
N MET A 41 16.30 9.97 -24.93
CA MET A 41 16.42 11.30 -24.30
C MET A 41 17.89 11.64 -24.03
N PHE A 42 18.68 10.69 -23.52
CA PHE A 42 20.11 10.88 -23.29
C PHE A 42 20.86 11.16 -24.61
N GLU A 43 20.53 10.43 -25.67
CA GLU A 43 21.06 10.70 -27.01
C GLU A 43 20.70 12.11 -27.48
N LEU A 44 19.44 12.53 -27.30
CA LEU A 44 18.96 13.87 -27.64
C LEU A 44 19.69 14.98 -26.87
N GLU A 45 19.90 14.83 -25.56
CA GLU A 45 20.65 15.80 -24.74
C GLU A 45 22.08 15.96 -25.25
N LYS A 46 22.76 14.83 -25.48
CA LYS A 46 24.13 14.83 -25.99
C LYS A 46 24.25 15.58 -27.32
N VAL A 47 23.43 15.23 -28.32
CA VAL A 47 23.53 15.89 -29.64
C VAL A 47 23.09 17.35 -29.59
N PHE A 48 22.24 17.74 -28.64
CA PHE A 48 21.85 19.13 -28.44
C PHE A 48 22.97 19.95 -27.81
N ASP A 49 23.67 19.41 -26.82
CA ASP A 49 24.85 20.04 -26.22
C ASP A 49 25.96 20.22 -27.27
N ASP A 50 26.24 19.17 -28.07
CA ASP A 50 27.19 19.25 -29.19
C ASP A 50 26.79 20.35 -30.19
N PHE A 51 25.50 20.45 -30.53
CA PHE A 51 24.98 21.52 -31.39
C PHE A 51 25.19 22.90 -30.79
N CYS A 52 24.98 23.08 -29.49
CA CYS A 52 25.14 24.39 -28.84
C CYS A 52 26.58 24.88 -28.95
N VAL A 53 27.56 24.01 -28.68
CA VAL A 53 28.99 24.34 -28.82
C VAL A 53 29.34 24.70 -30.27
N ILE A 54 28.96 23.86 -31.23
CA ILE A 54 29.25 24.09 -32.66
C ILE A 54 28.57 25.38 -33.15
N ASN A 55 27.34 25.64 -32.73
CA ASN A 55 26.60 26.84 -33.12
C ASN A 55 27.25 28.10 -32.53
N GLU A 56 27.71 28.08 -31.29
CA GLU A 56 28.43 29.20 -30.67
C GLU A 56 29.74 29.50 -31.40
N GLU A 57 30.53 28.47 -31.73
CA GLU A 57 31.75 28.63 -32.53
C GLU A 57 31.46 29.22 -33.91
N TYR A 58 30.38 28.78 -34.57
CA TYR A 58 29.98 29.31 -35.86
C TYR A 58 29.48 30.75 -35.77
N GLU A 59 28.69 31.09 -34.74
CA GLU A 59 28.23 32.46 -34.45
C GLU A 59 29.42 33.40 -34.25
N LEU A 60 30.48 32.95 -33.57
CA LEU A 60 31.70 33.73 -33.39
C LEU A 60 32.40 34.04 -34.73
N ILE A 61 32.46 33.05 -35.64
CA ILE A 61 33.09 33.22 -36.95
C ILE A 61 32.30 34.22 -37.81
N VAL A 62 30.98 34.06 -37.91
CA VAL A 62 30.14 34.92 -38.76
C VAL A 62 29.87 36.30 -38.15
N SER A 63 30.31 36.55 -36.91
CA SER A 63 30.29 37.88 -36.31
C SER A 63 31.29 38.83 -36.97
N ASP A 64 32.34 38.30 -37.60
CA ASP A 64 33.24 39.09 -38.44
C ASP A 64 32.50 39.56 -39.70
N GLU A 65 32.62 40.85 -40.03
CA GLU A 65 31.92 41.46 -41.17
C GLU A 65 32.36 40.87 -42.51
N LYS A 66 33.57 40.29 -42.56
CA LYS A 66 34.07 39.57 -43.76
C LYS A 66 33.29 38.29 -44.10
N TYR A 67 32.44 37.82 -43.19
CA TYR A 67 31.60 36.62 -43.35
C TYR A 67 30.12 36.93 -43.12
N ALA A 68 29.70 38.19 -43.20
CA ALA A 68 28.32 38.61 -42.94
C ALA A 68 27.31 37.91 -43.86
N GLU A 69 27.71 37.54 -45.08
CA GLU A 69 26.91 36.79 -46.04
C GLU A 69 26.55 35.37 -45.55
N HIS A 70 27.33 34.81 -44.62
CA HIS A 70 27.08 33.49 -44.03
C HIS A 70 26.13 33.54 -42.83
N ARG A 71 25.70 34.72 -42.36
CA ARG A 71 24.70 34.85 -41.29
C ARG A 71 23.31 34.36 -41.70
N VAL A 72 23.03 34.33 -43.00
CA VAL A 72 21.80 33.79 -43.57
C VAL A 72 22.08 32.43 -44.21
N VAL A 73 21.43 31.39 -43.70
CA VAL A 73 21.57 30.01 -44.20
C VAL A 73 20.21 29.56 -44.74
N ASN A 74 20.13 29.27 -46.04
CA ASN A 74 18.91 28.85 -46.74
C ASN A 74 17.72 29.82 -46.58
N GLY A 75 17.99 31.12 -46.55
CA GLY A 75 16.97 32.17 -46.36
C GLY A 75 16.52 32.37 -44.90
N GLU A 76 17.06 31.59 -43.96
CA GLU A 76 16.85 31.79 -42.53
C GLU A 76 18.08 32.45 -41.90
N ASP A 77 17.85 33.48 -41.08
CA ASP A 77 18.91 34.00 -40.21
C ASP A 77 19.39 32.92 -39.22
N ILE A 78 20.67 32.97 -38.88
CA ILE A 78 21.32 32.03 -37.97
C ILE A 78 20.59 31.91 -36.64
N ARG A 79 20.02 33.00 -36.10
CA ARG A 79 19.26 33.03 -34.85
C ARG A 79 17.94 32.27 -35.02
N THR A 80 17.21 32.53 -36.10
CA THR A 80 15.97 31.80 -36.43
C THR A 80 16.24 30.30 -36.55
N SER A 81 17.33 29.92 -37.24
CA SER A 81 17.71 28.52 -37.35
C SER A 81 18.08 27.90 -35.99
N ARG A 82 18.70 28.64 -35.07
CA ARG A 82 19.00 28.16 -33.71
C ARG A 82 17.72 27.97 -32.90
N ASP A 83 16.80 28.93 -32.97
CA ASP A 83 15.53 28.88 -32.26
C ASP A 83 14.65 27.72 -32.75
N ASN A 84 14.69 27.41 -34.04
CA ASN A 84 14.03 26.24 -34.61
C ASN A 84 14.58 24.92 -34.02
N VAL A 85 15.90 24.79 -33.89
CA VAL A 85 16.53 23.60 -33.26
C VAL A 85 16.17 23.51 -31.78
N LYS A 86 16.22 24.63 -31.06
CA LYS A 86 15.84 24.70 -29.65
C LYS A 86 14.38 24.30 -29.44
N ARG A 87 13.47 24.76 -30.32
CA ARG A 87 12.06 24.37 -30.28
C ARG A 87 11.88 22.86 -30.46
N CYS A 88 12.57 22.28 -31.44
CA CYS A 88 12.53 20.83 -31.70
C CYS A 88 13.01 20.01 -30.49
N TYR A 89 14.11 20.43 -29.86
CA TYR A 89 14.60 19.84 -28.61
C TYR A 89 13.57 19.96 -27.48
N GLN A 90 13.02 21.17 -27.26
CA GLN A 90 12.07 21.43 -26.18
C GLN A 90 10.78 20.63 -26.33
N GLU A 91 10.26 20.49 -27.54
CA GLU A 91 9.08 19.69 -27.84
C GLU A 91 9.31 18.22 -27.44
N ALA A 92 10.39 17.60 -27.95
CA ALA A 92 10.71 16.21 -27.64
C ALA A 92 11.01 15.99 -26.14
N ARG A 93 11.72 16.93 -25.50
CA ARG A 93 11.95 16.92 -24.05
C ARG A 93 10.66 17.01 -23.25
N SER A 94 9.72 17.85 -23.66
CA SER A 94 8.43 17.99 -22.97
C SER A 94 7.64 16.68 -22.96
N VAL A 95 7.67 15.93 -24.07
CA VAL A 95 7.07 14.60 -24.17
C VAL A 95 7.69 13.66 -23.16
N PHE A 96 9.03 13.58 -23.10
CA PHE A 96 9.72 12.72 -22.14
C PHE A 96 9.42 13.09 -20.68
N VAL A 97 9.42 14.38 -20.35
CA VAL A 97 9.11 14.87 -19.00
C VAL A 97 7.69 14.47 -18.60
N ASN A 98 6.72 14.59 -19.50
CA ASN A 98 5.33 14.19 -19.24
C ASN A 98 5.20 12.68 -19.00
N VAL A 99 5.91 11.86 -19.80
CA VAL A 99 5.94 10.40 -19.60
C VAL A 99 6.52 10.05 -18.24
N LYS A 100 7.68 10.63 -17.89
CA LYS A 100 8.33 10.41 -16.61
C LYS A 100 7.39 10.76 -15.44
N ALA A 101 6.75 11.93 -15.50
CA ALA A 101 5.79 12.35 -14.48
C ALA A 101 4.61 11.38 -14.35
N THR A 102 4.11 10.86 -15.48
CA THR A 102 2.99 9.89 -15.50
C THR A 102 3.39 8.57 -14.85
N ILE A 103 4.60 8.07 -15.12
CA ILE A 103 5.12 6.83 -14.52
C ILE A 103 5.31 7.00 -13.02
N GLU A 104 5.92 8.12 -12.60
CA GLU A 104 6.11 8.43 -11.17
C GLU A 104 4.77 8.59 -10.45
N GLN A 105 3.77 9.19 -11.09
CA GLN A 105 2.41 9.27 -10.55
C GLN A 105 1.77 7.88 -10.43
N LYS A 106 1.90 7.01 -11.44
CA LYS A 106 1.36 5.65 -11.40
C LYS A 106 2.02 4.82 -10.29
N ALA A 107 3.34 4.94 -10.12
CA ALA A 107 4.07 4.28 -9.05
C ALA A 107 3.60 4.76 -7.67
N ARG A 108 3.41 6.07 -7.48
CA ARG A 108 2.84 6.64 -6.25
C ARG A 108 1.42 6.15 -5.98
N GLN A 109 0.57 6.06 -6.98
CA GLN A 109 -0.79 5.54 -6.81
C GLN A 109 -0.81 4.05 -6.46
N GLN A 110 0.10 3.26 -7.04
CA GLN A 110 0.23 1.83 -6.72
C GLN A 110 0.67 1.61 -5.27
N SER A 111 1.53 2.47 -4.71
CA SER A 111 1.94 2.39 -3.31
C SER A 111 0.93 3.02 -2.34
N ALA A 112 0.28 4.13 -2.71
CA ALA A 112 -0.68 4.83 -1.85
C ALA A 112 -2.03 4.10 -1.75
N GLY A 113 -2.50 3.46 -2.83
CA GLY A 113 -3.81 2.81 -2.89
C GLY A 113 -4.06 1.81 -1.75
N PRO A 114 -3.18 0.82 -1.53
CA PRO A 114 -3.30 -0.11 -0.42
C PRO A 114 -3.33 0.57 0.96
N VAL A 115 -2.52 1.61 1.15
CA VAL A 115 -2.45 2.36 2.42
C VAL A 115 -3.77 3.11 2.69
N LYS A 116 -4.35 3.76 1.67
CA LYS A 116 -5.66 4.41 1.77
C LYS A 116 -6.79 3.45 2.10
N VAL A 117 -6.78 2.27 1.47
CA VAL A 117 -7.78 1.22 1.74
C VAL A 117 -7.63 0.70 3.17
N ALA A 118 -6.41 0.45 3.63
CA ALA A 118 -6.14 0.05 5.01
C ALA A 118 -6.64 1.10 6.01
N LEU A 119 -6.27 2.37 5.81
CA LEU A 119 -6.75 3.51 6.61
C LEU A 119 -8.28 3.55 6.71
N LYS A 120 -8.97 3.46 5.58
CA LYS A 120 -10.44 3.47 5.56
C LYS A 120 -11.02 2.30 6.36
N ASN A 121 -10.46 1.10 6.22
CA ASN A 121 -10.93 -0.07 6.95
C ASN A 121 -10.66 0.06 8.46
N ASP A 122 -9.49 0.57 8.84
CA ASP A 122 -9.11 0.77 10.24
C ASP A 122 -10.00 1.84 10.91
N ILE A 123 -10.31 2.92 10.18
CA ILE A 123 -11.27 3.95 10.61
C ILE A 123 -12.66 3.35 10.86
N CYS A 124 -13.18 2.55 9.91
CA CYS A 124 -14.46 1.86 10.09
C CYS A 124 -14.44 0.95 11.32
N ARG A 125 -13.36 0.17 11.50
CA ARG A 125 -13.20 -0.73 12.64
C ARG A 125 -13.18 0.01 13.98
N ILE A 126 -12.56 1.19 14.04
CA ILE A 126 -12.62 2.04 15.23
C ILE A 126 -14.04 2.51 15.50
N HIS A 127 -14.76 2.98 14.48
CA HIS A 127 -16.16 3.39 14.65
C HIS A 127 -17.04 2.26 15.20
N GLU A 128 -16.87 1.04 14.68
CA GLU A 128 -17.57 -0.15 15.17
C GLU A 128 -17.22 -0.44 16.63
N LEU A 129 -15.94 -0.43 17.00
CA LEU A 129 -15.50 -0.65 18.39
C LEU A 129 -16.02 0.43 19.35
N ILE A 130 -15.99 1.71 18.96
CA ILE A 130 -16.54 2.79 19.77
C ILE A 130 -18.03 2.56 20.02
N THR A 131 -18.77 2.12 18.98
CA THR A 131 -20.20 1.81 19.11
C THR A 131 -20.43 0.66 20.08
N VAL A 132 -19.65 -0.42 19.98
CA VAL A 132 -19.71 -1.58 20.91
C VAL A 132 -19.43 -1.15 22.35
N VAL A 133 -18.44 -0.27 22.56
CA VAL A 133 -18.13 0.26 23.88
C VAL A 133 -19.29 1.11 24.41
N ASP A 134 -19.83 2.03 23.62
CA ASP A 134 -20.96 2.87 24.03
C ASP A 134 -22.22 2.03 24.31
N GLU A 135 -22.43 0.92 23.61
CA GLU A 135 -23.50 -0.05 23.92
C GLU A 135 -23.23 -0.82 25.22
N SER A 136 -21.98 -1.20 25.48
CA SER A 136 -21.60 -1.91 26.71
C SER A 136 -21.87 -1.07 27.96
N PHE A 137 -21.74 0.25 27.87
CA PHE A 137 -22.10 1.17 28.95
C PHE A 137 -23.60 1.33 29.20
N LYS A 138 -24.46 0.88 28.29
CA LYS A 138 -25.93 0.91 28.47
C LYS A 138 -26.46 -0.34 29.18
N LEU A 139 -25.63 -1.37 29.36
CA LEU A 139 -26.01 -2.59 30.04
C LEU A 139 -26.01 -2.38 31.56
N GLU A 140 -26.94 -3.04 32.26
CA GLU A 140 -27.02 -2.99 33.74
C GLU A 140 -25.76 -3.54 34.42
N ASN A 141 -25.14 -4.58 33.82
CA ASN A 141 -23.91 -5.19 34.31
C ASN A 141 -22.80 -5.09 33.24
N VAL A 142 -21.96 -4.08 33.39
CA VAL A 142 -20.86 -3.83 32.45
C VAL A 142 -19.73 -4.83 32.68
N ASN A 143 -19.30 -5.52 31.62
CA ASN A 143 -18.18 -6.45 31.68
C ASN A 143 -16.83 -5.70 31.63
N MET A 144 -16.18 -5.61 32.78
CA MET A 144 -14.90 -4.90 32.96
C MET A 144 -13.76 -5.49 32.12
N ALA A 145 -13.70 -6.82 32.00
CA ALA A 145 -12.64 -7.49 31.24
C ALA A 145 -12.81 -7.23 29.73
N ALA A 146 -14.06 -7.21 29.25
CA ALA A 146 -14.36 -6.87 27.86
C ALA A 146 -13.98 -5.40 27.55
N LEU A 147 -14.36 -4.45 28.43
CA LEU A 147 -13.98 -3.04 28.24
C LEU A 147 -12.47 -2.81 28.23
N GLN A 148 -11.72 -3.54 29.06
CA GLN A 148 -10.26 -3.46 29.07
C GLN A 148 -9.66 -3.99 27.75
N LEU A 149 -10.23 -5.05 27.19
CA LEU A 149 -9.84 -5.59 25.89
C LEU A 149 -10.15 -4.59 24.77
N ASP A 150 -11.37 -4.05 24.74
CA ASP A 150 -11.80 -3.07 23.73
C ASP A 150 -10.92 -1.80 23.78
N LYS A 151 -10.54 -1.33 24.98
CA LYS A 151 -9.59 -0.23 25.16
C LYS A 151 -8.25 -0.54 24.51
N ASN A 152 -7.70 -1.73 24.72
CA ASN A 152 -6.42 -2.12 24.15
C ASN A 152 -6.51 -2.22 22.62
N ASP A 153 -7.61 -2.75 22.09
CA ASP A 153 -7.87 -2.86 20.66
C ASP A 153 -8.00 -1.48 20.00
N LEU A 154 -8.75 -0.54 20.61
CA LEU A 154 -8.84 0.85 20.15
C LEU A 154 -7.45 1.50 20.06
N GLN A 155 -6.61 1.29 21.07
CA GLN A 155 -5.27 1.87 21.12
C GLN A 155 -4.33 1.23 20.09
N SER A 156 -4.44 -0.08 19.89
CA SER A 156 -3.71 -0.81 18.86
C SER A 156 -4.04 -0.32 17.44
N ILE A 157 -5.33 -0.21 17.11
CA ILE A 157 -5.75 0.26 15.78
C ILE A 157 -5.39 1.73 15.58
N LEU A 158 -5.50 2.57 16.62
CA LEU A 158 -5.07 3.97 16.54
C LEU A 158 -3.59 4.10 16.15
N ASN A 159 -2.72 3.27 16.74
CA ASN A 159 -1.30 3.26 16.36
C ASN A 159 -1.10 2.87 14.90
N ILE A 160 -1.84 1.86 14.40
CA ILE A 160 -1.79 1.44 13.00
C ILE A 160 -2.24 2.57 12.06
N ILE A 161 -3.29 3.31 12.43
CA ILE A 161 -3.77 4.47 11.67
C ILE A 161 -2.68 5.55 11.61
N CYS A 162 -2.05 5.88 12.74
CA CYS A 162 -0.95 6.86 12.79
C CYS A 162 0.23 6.43 11.90
N ASP A 163 0.62 5.15 11.95
CA ASP A 163 1.69 4.61 11.11
C ASP A 163 1.33 4.67 9.61
N ASN A 164 0.08 4.35 9.27
CA ASN A 164 -0.40 4.42 7.90
C ASN A 164 -0.49 5.87 7.40
N MET A 165 -0.85 6.83 8.26
CA MET A 165 -0.79 8.26 7.92
C MET A 165 0.63 8.74 7.69
N ALA A 166 1.59 8.33 8.52
CA ALA A 166 2.99 8.65 8.31
C ALA A 166 3.53 8.09 6.99
N LYS A 167 3.15 6.84 6.65
CA LYS A 167 3.45 6.23 5.34
C LYS A 167 2.80 7.00 4.20
N LEU A 168 1.54 7.42 4.34
CA LEU A 168 0.86 8.16 3.29
C LEU A 168 1.51 9.54 3.07
N GLY A 169 1.94 10.19 4.15
CA GLY A 169 2.67 11.46 4.12
C GLY A 169 4.01 11.40 3.39
N SER A 170 4.64 10.22 3.28
CA SER A 170 5.87 10.05 2.50
C SER A 170 5.65 9.74 1.02
N ILE A 171 4.42 9.37 0.64
CA ILE A 171 4.07 8.95 -0.73
C ILE A 171 3.32 10.06 -1.48
N GLU A 172 2.39 10.73 -0.80
CA GLU A 172 1.46 11.66 -1.42
C GLU A 172 1.83 13.13 -1.20
N THR A 173 1.19 14.01 -1.97
CA THR A 173 1.36 15.45 -1.78
C THR A 173 0.65 15.89 -0.50
N GLN A 174 1.12 16.99 0.09
CA GLN A 174 0.51 17.55 1.30
C GLN A 174 -1.00 17.80 1.14
N GLU A 175 -1.42 18.28 -0.04
CA GLU A 175 -2.83 18.54 -0.35
C GLU A 175 -3.68 17.25 -0.31
N GLN A 176 -3.17 16.14 -0.82
CA GLN A 176 -3.86 14.84 -0.80
C GLN A 176 -3.92 14.25 0.62
N VAL A 177 -2.86 14.42 1.41
CA VAL A 177 -2.81 13.97 2.81
C VAL A 177 -3.81 14.76 3.66
N ASN A 178 -3.91 16.08 3.44
CA ASN A 178 -4.84 16.95 4.18
C ASN A 178 -6.30 16.49 4.06
N LEU A 179 -6.71 15.97 2.90
CA LEU A 179 -8.07 15.45 2.68
C LEU A 179 -8.42 14.27 3.58
N ILE A 180 -7.43 13.49 4.02
CA ILE A 180 -7.63 12.31 4.88
C ILE A 180 -7.33 12.67 6.35
N GLN A 181 -6.47 13.66 6.57
CA GLN A 181 -6.06 14.10 7.90
C GLN A 181 -7.25 14.55 8.76
N GLU A 182 -8.22 15.26 8.19
CA GLU A 182 -9.40 15.74 8.94
C GLU A 182 -10.21 14.59 9.55
N ASP A 183 -10.46 13.53 8.77
CA ASP A 183 -11.16 12.33 9.21
C ASP A 183 -10.37 11.59 10.30
N VAL A 184 -9.05 11.48 10.12
CA VAL A 184 -8.17 10.84 11.10
C VAL A 184 -8.13 11.63 12.40
N ASP A 185 -8.05 12.95 12.36
CA ASP A 185 -8.07 13.81 13.56
C ASP A 185 -9.41 13.72 14.30
N ALA A 186 -10.52 13.61 13.58
CA ALA A 186 -11.84 13.36 14.17
C ALA A 186 -11.87 12.00 14.90
N ILE A 187 -11.34 10.95 14.28
CA ILE A 187 -11.21 9.61 14.87
C ILE A 187 -10.32 9.62 16.10
N ILE A 188 -9.14 10.25 16.03
CA ILE A 188 -8.20 10.35 17.15
C ILE A 188 -8.92 10.96 18.37
N ARG A 189 -9.65 12.06 18.18
CA ARG A 189 -10.45 12.68 19.26
C ARG A 189 -11.52 11.74 19.81
N ALA A 190 -12.22 11.00 18.95
CA ALA A 190 -13.26 10.06 19.37
C ALA A 190 -12.67 8.91 20.21
N VAL A 191 -11.53 8.34 19.79
CA VAL A 191 -10.83 7.28 20.51
C VAL A 191 -10.36 7.75 21.89
N TYR A 192 -9.72 8.93 21.96
CA TYR A 192 -9.28 9.48 23.25
C TYR A 192 -10.44 9.70 24.22
N ASN A 193 -11.57 10.20 23.73
CA ASN A 193 -12.77 10.35 24.55
C ASN A 193 -13.31 9.01 25.03
N CYS A 194 -13.35 8.00 24.16
CA CYS A 194 -13.79 6.64 24.49
C CYS A 194 -12.89 6.00 25.55
N ILE A 195 -11.56 6.01 25.34
CA ILE A 195 -10.58 5.49 26.31
C ILE A 195 -10.67 6.22 27.65
N ARG A 196 -10.89 7.55 27.63
CA ARG A 196 -11.09 8.33 28.86
C ARG A 196 -12.33 7.87 29.63
N LYS A 197 -13.46 7.66 28.94
CA LYS A 197 -14.69 7.13 29.57
C LYS A 197 -14.43 5.76 30.21
N ILE A 198 -13.76 4.85 29.50
CA ILE A 198 -13.39 3.53 30.02
C ILE A 198 -12.54 3.67 31.30
N ASN A 199 -11.48 4.48 31.26
CA ASN A 199 -10.60 4.66 32.42
C ASN A 199 -11.33 5.23 33.64
N LEU A 200 -12.24 6.19 33.45
CA LEU A 200 -13.04 6.76 34.52
C LEU A 200 -13.90 5.68 35.18
N PHE A 201 -14.63 4.90 34.37
CA PHE A 201 -15.47 3.83 34.88
C PHE A 201 -14.68 2.74 35.62
N LEU A 202 -13.56 2.29 35.04
CA LEU A 202 -12.68 1.31 35.69
C LEU A 202 -12.17 1.80 37.04
N HIS A 203 -11.81 3.08 37.13
CA HIS A 203 -11.33 3.69 38.37
C HIS A 203 -12.43 3.80 39.44
N GLU A 204 -13.64 4.21 39.06
CA GLU A 204 -14.80 4.30 39.97
C GLU A 204 -15.15 2.94 40.57
N GLN A 205 -15.18 1.89 39.75
CA GLN A 205 -15.45 0.53 40.24
C GLN A 205 -14.34 0.03 41.17
N GLN A 206 -13.08 0.33 40.86
CA GLN A 206 -11.97 -0.05 41.73
C GLN A 206 -11.98 0.71 43.06
N ALA A 207 -12.43 1.97 43.07
CA ALA A 207 -12.61 2.76 44.29
C ALA A 207 -13.74 2.19 45.17
N PHE A 208 -14.87 1.79 44.56
CA PHE A 208 -16.00 1.18 45.25
C PHE A 208 -15.62 -0.15 45.93
N VAL A 209 -14.88 -1.02 45.23
CA VAL A 209 -14.39 -2.28 45.81
C VAL A 209 -13.44 -2.02 46.99
N LYS A 210 -12.59 -1.00 46.91
CA LYS A 210 -11.69 -0.61 48.01
C LYS A 210 -12.43 -0.07 49.22
N SER A 211 -13.49 0.73 49.04
CA SER A 211 -14.29 1.23 50.18
C SER A 211 -15.03 0.11 50.91
N LEU A 212 -15.58 -0.87 50.18
CA LEU A 212 -16.24 -2.04 50.77
C LEU A 212 -15.27 -2.91 51.61
N HIS A 213 -14.03 -3.07 51.16
CA HIS A 213 -13.00 -3.82 51.89
C HIS A 213 -12.55 -3.15 53.20
N ILE A 214 -12.65 -1.82 53.29
CA ILE A 214 -12.29 -1.10 54.52
C ILE A 214 -13.39 -1.26 55.58
N GLU A 215 -14.66 -1.27 55.19
CA GLU A 215 -15.81 -1.47 56.10
C GLU A 215 -15.89 -2.88 56.69
N THR A 216 -15.39 -3.90 55.99
CA THR A 216 -15.37 -5.29 56.52
C THR A 216 -14.22 -5.56 57.51
N ALA A 217 -13.21 -4.69 57.57
CA ALA A 217 -12.02 -4.88 58.40
C ALA A 217 -12.09 -4.21 59.79
N THR A 218 -13.20 -3.53 60.14
CA THR A 218 -13.32 -2.73 61.37
C THR A 218 -14.33 -3.23 62.42
N LEU A 219 -14.74 -4.50 62.37
CA LEU A 219 -15.56 -5.10 63.44
C LEU A 219 -14.67 -5.77 64.51
N PRO A 220 -14.66 -5.28 65.77
CA PRO A 220 -13.96 -5.96 66.86
C PRO A 220 -14.74 -7.20 67.31
N SER A 221 -14.06 -8.33 67.33
CA SER A 221 -14.58 -9.60 67.86
C SER A 221 -14.81 -9.52 69.37
N GLU A 222 -16.07 -9.44 69.80
CA GLU A 222 -16.47 -9.81 71.16
C GLU A 222 -17.68 -10.76 71.16
N THR A 223 -17.39 -12.00 71.57
CA THR A 223 -18.18 -12.93 72.40
C THR A 223 -19.65 -13.28 72.09
N ASN A 224 -19.84 -14.57 71.78
CA ASN A 224 -20.82 -15.55 72.30
C ASN A 224 -22.36 -15.34 72.14
N THR A 225 -22.95 -16.35 71.49
CA THR A 225 -24.35 -16.86 71.41
C THR A 225 -25.32 -16.29 70.34
N PRO A 226 -26.17 -17.16 69.71
CA PRO A 226 -26.89 -16.86 68.47
C PRO A 226 -28.30 -16.31 68.74
N PRO A 227 -28.89 -15.53 67.80
CA PRO A 227 -29.87 -16.15 66.90
C PRO A 227 -29.94 -15.55 65.48
N GLU A 228 -30.48 -16.39 64.59
CA GLU A 228 -31.33 -16.15 63.41
C GLU A 228 -31.30 -14.80 62.65
N ASN A 229 -31.38 -14.99 61.32
CA ASN A 229 -31.78 -14.06 60.27
C ASN A 229 -30.64 -13.39 59.48
N ILE A 230 -30.11 -14.16 58.52
CA ILE A 230 -29.25 -13.67 57.45
C ILE A 230 -30.12 -12.82 56.53
N ASN A 231 -30.09 -11.50 56.73
CA ASN A 231 -30.37 -10.57 55.63
C ASN A 231 -29.24 -10.72 54.62
N THR A 232 -29.54 -11.41 53.53
CA THR A 232 -28.69 -11.60 52.37
C THR A 232 -28.35 -10.22 51.79
N VAL A 233 -27.17 -9.71 52.13
CA VAL A 233 -26.54 -8.61 51.39
C VAL A 233 -26.25 -9.16 50.00
N PHE A 234 -26.99 -8.68 49.01
CA PHE A 234 -26.79 -9.01 47.60
C PHE A 234 -25.41 -8.48 47.18
N LEU A 235 -24.41 -9.36 47.18
CA LEU A 235 -23.15 -9.13 46.46
C LEU A 235 -23.48 -9.15 44.96
N PRO A 236 -22.95 -8.22 44.13
CA PRO A 236 -22.97 -8.42 42.70
C PRO A 236 -22.09 -9.64 42.40
N GLU A 237 -22.68 -10.70 41.87
CA GLU A 237 -21.95 -11.85 41.35
C GLU A 237 -20.96 -11.36 40.28
N ILE A 238 -19.67 -11.40 40.59
CA ILE A 238 -18.61 -11.28 39.60
C ILE A 238 -18.63 -12.59 38.82
N ASN A 239 -19.51 -12.65 37.83
CA ASN A 239 -19.67 -13.80 36.98
C ASN A 239 -18.53 -13.81 35.94
N THR A 240 -17.43 -14.51 36.23
CA THR A 240 -16.28 -14.70 35.33
C THR A 240 -16.56 -15.72 34.22
N ASN A 241 -17.82 -15.86 33.77
CA ASN A 241 -18.13 -16.67 32.60
C ASN A 241 -17.75 -15.89 31.34
N ILE A 242 -16.53 -16.11 30.87
CA ILE A 242 -16.01 -15.63 29.59
C ILE A 242 -16.81 -16.33 28.47
N PRO A 243 -17.64 -15.63 27.66
CA PRO A 243 -18.05 -16.17 26.38
C PRO A 243 -16.91 -15.89 25.40
N LEU A 244 -16.29 -16.94 24.85
CA LEU A 244 -15.43 -16.79 23.67
C LEU A 244 -16.29 -16.20 22.53
N ARG A 245 -16.17 -14.88 22.28
CA ARG A 245 -16.65 -14.30 21.02
C ARG A 245 -15.59 -14.54 19.96
N THR A 246 -15.81 -15.55 19.12
CA THR A 246 -15.08 -15.71 17.87
C THR A 246 -15.59 -14.68 16.88
N LEU A 247 -14.82 -13.60 16.67
CA LEU A 247 -14.93 -12.81 15.45
C LEU A 247 -14.55 -13.72 14.28
N ARG A 248 -15.48 -13.87 13.35
CA ARG A 248 -15.38 -14.72 12.16
C ARG A 248 -14.15 -14.32 11.33
N PRO A 249 -13.10 -15.15 11.20
CA PRO A 249 -12.06 -14.91 10.22
C PRO A 249 -12.57 -15.44 8.88
N SER A 250 -12.62 -14.58 7.87
CA SER A 250 -12.79 -15.02 6.48
C SER A 250 -11.51 -15.71 6.00
N THR A 251 -11.40 -17.03 6.22
CA THR A 251 -10.55 -18.02 5.48
C THR A 251 -8.99 -17.95 5.61
N PRO A 252 -8.23 -19.05 5.39
CA PRO A 252 -7.70 -19.89 6.47
C PRO A 252 -6.16 -19.82 6.64
N CYS A 253 -5.67 -19.85 7.88
CA CYS A 253 -4.29 -20.18 8.20
C CYS A 253 -4.24 -21.35 9.21
N LEU A 254 -3.35 -22.31 8.92
CA LEU A 254 -3.12 -23.58 9.60
C LEU A 254 -2.80 -23.43 11.11
N PRO A 255 -3.17 -24.39 11.99
CA PRO A 255 -2.83 -24.34 13.41
C PRO A 255 -1.51 -25.08 13.73
N PRO A 256 -0.79 -24.73 14.82
CA PRO A 256 0.14 -25.64 15.48
C PRO A 256 -0.59 -26.53 16.50
N GLU A 257 -0.19 -27.81 16.56
CA GLU A 257 -0.70 -28.84 17.46
C GLU A 257 -0.38 -28.54 18.94
N ILE A 258 -1.40 -28.59 19.81
CA ILE A 258 -1.24 -28.81 21.26
C ILE A 258 -2.28 -29.85 21.70
N ASN A 259 -1.76 -30.98 22.19
CA ASN A 259 -2.50 -32.09 22.78
C ASN A 259 -2.90 -31.75 24.22
N THR A 260 -4.19 -31.74 24.54
CA THR A 260 -4.68 -31.99 25.91
C THR A 260 -6.06 -32.66 25.89
N ASN A 261 -6.14 -33.79 26.59
CA ASN A 261 -7.26 -34.72 26.66
C ASN A 261 -8.48 -34.16 27.41
N THR A 262 -9.68 -34.23 26.82
CA THR A 262 -11.00 -34.34 27.51
C THR A 262 -12.10 -34.72 26.49
N PRO A 263 -13.16 -35.45 26.89
CA PRO A 263 -13.87 -36.38 25.99
C PRO A 263 -14.88 -35.69 25.05
N LEU A 264 -14.76 -35.97 23.74
CA LEU A 264 -15.75 -35.59 22.73
C LEU A 264 -17.02 -36.44 22.87
N ARG A 265 -18.18 -35.79 23.02
CA ARG A 265 -19.47 -36.38 22.65
C ARG A 265 -19.65 -36.23 21.14
N THR A 266 -19.69 -37.36 20.45
CA THR A 266 -19.89 -37.49 19.01
C THR A 266 -21.30 -37.11 18.59
N LEU A 267 -21.43 -36.15 17.68
CA LEU A 267 -22.55 -36.09 16.73
C LEU A 267 -21.96 -36.13 15.32
N ARG A 268 -22.27 -37.21 14.60
CA ARG A 268 -21.88 -37.47 13.21
C ARG A 268 -22.29 -36.30 12.29
N PRO A 269 -21.39 -35.82 11.41
CA PRO A 269 -21.76 -35.33 10.09
C PRO A 269 -21.75 -36.47 9.08
N SER A 270 -22.73 -36.46 8.17
CA SER A 270 -22.74 -37.31 6.97
C SER A 270 -21.56 -36.93 6.04
N THR A 271 -20.81 -37.95 5.61
CA THR A 271 -19.67 -38.06 4.67
C THR A 271 -19.80 -37.36 3.30
N PRO A 272 -18.75 -37.34 2.41
CA PRO A 272 -17.28 -37.40 2.61
C PRO A 272 -16.48 -36.44 1.68
N CYS A 273 -15.29 -35.98 2.08
CA CYS A 273 -14.24 -35.56 1.12
C CYS A 273 -12.85 -35.98 1.60
N LEU A 274 -12.05 -36.48 0.66
CA LEU A 274 -10.76 -37.17 0.77
C LEU A 274 -9.64 -36.29 1.37
N PRO A 275 -8.58 -36.87 1.98
CA PRO A 275 -7.47 -36.10 2.55
C PRO A 275 -6.42 -35.73 1.48
N PRO A 276 -5.68 -34.61 1.61
CA PRO A 276 -4.47 -34.38 0.84
C PRO A 276 -3.23 -34.95 1.56
N GLU A 277 -2.44 -35.73 0.82
CA GLU A 277 -1.09 -36.16 1.20
C GLU A 277 -0.10 -34.99 1.09
N ILE A 278 0.74 -34.81 2.11
CA ILE A 278 1.99 -34.03 2.04
C ILE A 278 3.12 -34.99 2.38
N ASN A 279 4.14 -35.05 1.51
CA ASN A 279 5.46 -35.55 1.88
C ASN A 279 6.54 -34.70 1.21
N THR A 280 7.33 -34.01 2.02
CA THR A 280 8.65 -33.47 1.69
C THR A 280 9.67 -34.61 1.71
N ASN A 281 10.62 -34.65 0.75
CA ASN A 281 12.07 -34.78 0.98
C ASN A 281 12.86 -35.05 -0.33
N THR A 282 14.01 -34.38 -0.41
CA THR A 282 15.27 -34.52 -1.19
C THR A 282 15.48 -35.66 -2.23
N PRO A 283 16.35 -35.43 -3.25
CA PRO A 283 16.48 -36.29 -4.43
C PRO A 283 17.47 -37.45 -4.24
N LEU A 284 17.10 -38.68 -4.60
CA LEU A 284 18.06 -39.75 -4.86
C LEU A 284 17.55 -40.73 -5.93
N ARG A 285 18.35 -40.83 -7.00
CA ARG A 285 18.44 -41.90 -8.03
C ARG A 285 18.01 -43.29 -7.53
N THR A 286 17.23 -44.08 -8.28
CA THR A 286 17.68 -45.11 -9.27
C THR A 286 16.55 -46.07 -9.73
N LEU A 287 16.65 -46.49 -11.00
CA LEU A 287 16.21 -47.77 -11.63
C LEU A 287 14.74 -48.00 -12.07
N ARG A 288 14.51 -47.88 -13.40
CA ARG A 288 13.60 -48.74 -14.21
C ARG A 288 14.14 -50.19 -14.22
N PRO A 289 13.37 -51.28 -14.52
CA PRO A 289 12.38 -51.47 -15.62
C PRO A 289 11.08 -52.20 -15.19
N SER A 290 9.97 -52.28 -15.94
CA SER A 290 9.75 -53.07 -17.18
C SER A 290 8.39 -52.74 -17.84
N THR A 291 8.37 -52.67 -19.17
CA THR A 291 7.21 -52.70 -20.09
C THR A 291 6.67 -54.14 -20.31
N PRO A 292 5.63 -54.44 -21.15
CA PRO A 292 4.77 -53.58 -21.99
C PRO A 292 3.24 -53.90 -21.94
N CYS A 293 2.39 -53.00 -22.45
CA CYS A 293 1.22 -53.37 -23.27
C CYS A 293 0.85 -52.20 -24.20
N LEU A 294 0.79 -52.48 -25.50
CA LEU A 294 0.50 -51.55 -26.61
C LEU A 294 -1.03 -51.34 -26.80
N PRO A 295 -1.45 -50.32 -27.59
CA PRO A 295 -2.83 -49.80 -27.66
C PRO A 295 -3.64 -50.38 -28.83
N PRO A 296 -4.93 -50.00 -28.99
CA PRO A 296 -5.55 -49.98 -30.31
C PRO A 296 -5.83 -48.55 -30.80
N GLU A 297 -5.25 -48.23 -31.95
CA GLU A 297 -5.72 -47.23 -32.90
C GLU A 297 -7.06 -47.66 -33.51
N ILE A 298 -7.99 -46.73 -33.75
CA ILE A 298 -9.02 -46.86 -34.80
C ILE A 298 -9.14 -45.52 -35.52
N ASN A 299 -8.86 -45.57 -36.83
CA ASN A 299 -8.98 -44.49 -37.79
C ASN A 299 -10.29 -44.61 -38.60
N THR A 300 -10.76 -43.45 -39.05
CA THR A 300 -11.55 -43.17 -40.28
C THR A 300 -13.00 -43.68 -40.40
N ASN A 301 -13.94 -42.76 -40.65
CA ASN A 301 -14.50 -42.53 -42.00
C ASN A 301 -15.43 -41.30 -42.06
N THR A 302 -15.08 -40.38 -42.96
CA THR A 302 -15.91 -39.30 -43.51
C THR A 302 -16.93 -39.86 -44.52
N PRO A 303 -18.07 -39.18 -44.75
CA PRO A 303 -18.64 -39.15 -46.10
C PRO A 303 -18.93 -37.73 -46.64
N LEU A 304 -18.60 -37.53 -47.93
CA LEU A 304 -19.10 -36.52 -48.90
C LEU A 304 -20.65 -36.54 -48.97
N ARG A 305 -21.44 -35.54 -49.38
CA ARG A 305 -21.48 -34.57 -50.52
C ARG A 305 -22.77 -33.70 -50.31
N PRO A 306 -23.18 -32.68 -51.12
CA PRO A 306 -22.92 -32.38 -52.54
C PRO A 306 -21.87 -31.30 -52.80
#